data_AF-A0A0F9E2I2-F1
#
_entry.id   AF-A0A0F9E2I2-F1
#
_cell.length_a   1.000
_cell.length_b   1.000
_cell.length_c   1.000
_cell.angle_alpha   90.00
_cell.angle_beta   90.00
_cell.angle_gamma   90.00
#
_symmetry.space_group_name_H-M   'P 1'
#
loop_
_entity.id
_entity.type
_entity.pdbx_description
1 polymer ?
#
loop_
_entity_poly.entity_id
_entity_poly.type
_entity_poly.pdbx_seq_one_letter_code
_entity_poly.pdbx_strand_id
1 'polypeptide(L)'
;MPPQTNEQLNQRVEKLEGLLSQLIFSDRYIFHKTIQILDGRKIIVGTSNGLTIATETTQKLGLYNTTPTAQQSHIADPAGQATDLDAEARTAINSILVALETLGITASS
;
A
#
# COMPACT_ATOMS: atom_id res chain seq x y z
N MET A 1 17.86 -33.63 -26.97
CA MET A 1 18.38 -33.69 -25.58
C MET A 1 18.33 -35.12 -25.12
N PRO A 2 19.41 -35.68 -24.56
CA PRO A 2 19.33 -36.98 -23.89
C PRO A 2 18.37 -36.89 -22.69
N PRO A 3 17.65 -37.97 -22.35
CA PRO A 3 16.78 -38.00 -21.18
C PRO A 3 17.61 -37.77 -19.90
N GLN A 4 17.07 -36.97 -18.97
CA GLN A 4 17.70 -36.74 -17.67
C GLN A 4 17.80 -38.07 -16.91
N THR A 5 18.94 -38.33 -16.29
CA THR A 5 19.13 -39.54 -15.46
C THR A 5 18.27 -39.44 -14.20
N ASN A 6 17.88 -40.58 -13.61
CA ASN A 6 17.09 -40.61 -12.37
C ASN A 6 17.72 -39.78 -11.24
N GLU A 7 19.05 -39.70 -11.21
CA GLU A 7 19.80 -38.91 -10.25
C GLU A 7 19.66 -37.40 -10.47
N GLN A 8 19.66 -36.94 -11.73
CA GLN A 8 19.39 -35.54 -12.07
C GLN A 8 17.95 -35.14 -11.74
N LEU A 9 17.00 -36.07 -11.89
CA LEU A 9 15.61 -35.83 -11.50
C LEU A 9 15.46 -35.66 -9.99
N ASN A 10 16.09 -36.54 -9.20
CA ASN A 10 16.04 -36.46 -7.73
C ASN A 10 16.65 -35.16 -7.19
N GLN A 11 17.82 -34.75 -7.71
CA GLN A 11 18.45 -33.48 -7.33
C GLN A 11 17.56 -32.28 -7.64
N ARG A 12 16.82 -32.35 -8.75
CA ARG A 12 15.92 -31.27 -9.18
C ARG A 12 14.66 -31.22 -8.32
N VAL A 13 14.12 -32.36 -7.91
CA VAL A 13 13.00 -32.44 -6.95
C VAL A 13 13.40 -31.84 -5.60
N GLU A 14 14.54 -32.24 -5.05
CA GLU A 14 15.04 -31.73 -3.77
C GLU A 14 15.25 -30.20 -3.81
N LYS A 15 15.82 -29.69 -4.91
CA LYS A 15 15.94 -28.24 -5.11
C LYS A 15 14.58 -27.53 -5.16
N LEU A 16 13.59 -28.12 -5.82
CA LEU A 16 12.25 -27.54 -5.92
C LEU A 16 11.53 -27.55 -4.57
N GLU A 17 11.65 -28.61 -3.80
CA GLU A 17 11.11 -28.70 -2.44
C GLU A 17 11.72 -27.66 -1.51
N GLY A 18 13.04 -27.43 -1.61
CA GLY A 18 13.72 -26.37 -0.88
C GLY A 18 13.21 -24.97 -1.24
N LEU A 19 13.05 -24.68 -2.53
CA LEU A 19 12.50 -23.38 -3.00
C LEU A 19 11.03 -23.20 -2.59
N LEU A 20 10.22 -24.26 -2.65
CA LEU A 20 8.82 -24.23 -2.27
C LEU A 20 8.67 -23.99 -0.76
N SER A 21 9.49 -24.66 0.05
CA SER A 21 9.54 -24.46 1.50
C SER A 21 9.86 -22.99 1.83
N GLN A 22 10.86 -22.40 1.17
CA GLN A 22 11.18 -20.97 1.34
C GLN A 22 10.02 -20.04 0.94
N LEU A 23 9.25 -20.38 -0.10
CA LEU A 23 8.10 -19.58 -0.54
C LEU A 23 6.93 -19.67 0.46
N ILE A 24 6.67 -20.87 1.00
CA ILE A 24 5.54 -21.13 1.90
C ILE A 24 5.79 -20.54 3.30
N PHE A 25 7.02 -20.63 3.80
CA PHE A 25 7.37 -20.15 5.14
C PHE A 25 7.92 -18.71 5.16
N SER A 26 8.04 -18.04 4.02
CA SER A 26 8.42 -16.63 3.99
C SER A 26 7.23 -15.75 4.42
N ASP A 27 7.40 -15.01 5.52
CA ASP A 27 6.44 -14.00 5.99
C ASP A 27 6.19 -12.88 4.97
N ARG A 28 7.07 -12.74 3.96
CA ARG A 28 7.01 -11.70 2.94
C ARG A 28 6.82 -12.30 1.56
N TYR A 29 5.78 -11.83 0.85
CA TYR A 29 5.59 -12.09 -0.57
C TYR A 29 6.04 -10.87 -1.40
N ILE A 30 6.83 -11.10 -2.45
CA ILE A 30 7.32 -10.04 -3.35
C ILE A 30 6.80 -10.27 -4.77
N PHE A 31 6.08 -9.29 -5.29
CA PHE A 31 5.61 -9.29 -6.66
C PHE A 31 6.70 -8.75 -7.59
N HIS A 32 7.14 -9.58 -8.54
CA HIS A 32 8.11 -9.18 -9.58
C HIS A 32 7.42 -8.72 -10.87
N LYS A 33 6.09 -8.68 -10.86
CA LYS A 33 5.22 -8.33 -11.99
C LYS A 33 4.09 -7.44 -11.49
N THR A 34 3.42 -6.77 -12.43
CA THR A 34 2.21 -6.00 -12.15
C THR A 34 1.13 -6.89 -11.52
N ILE A 35 0.50 -6.38 -10.48
CA ILE A 35 -0.68 -6.98 -9.86
C ILE A 35 -1.90 -6.33 -10.51
N GLN A 36 -2.79 -7.15 -11.05
CA GLN A 36 -4.09 -6.70 -11.52
C GLN A 36 -5.19 -7.37 -10.71
N ILE A 37 -6.14 -6.56 -10.25
CA ILE A 37 -7.34 -7.02 -9.57
C ILE A 37 -8.49 -6.79 -10.54
N LEU A 38 -9.18 -7.87 -10.92
CA LEU A 38 -10.31 -7.81 -11.83
C LEU A 38 -11.57 -7.27 -11.13
N ASP A 39 -12.58 -6.95 -11.93
CA ASP A 39 -13.84 -6.39 -11.46
C ASP A 39 -14.55 -7.31 -10.44
N GLY A 40 -15.28 -6.67 -9.52
CA GLY A 40 -16.01 -7.36 -8.45
C GLY A 40 -15.14 -8.04 -7.39
N ARG A 41 -13.81 -7.86 -7.41
CA ARG A 41 -12.91 -8.41 -6.38
C ARG A 41 -12.63 -7.40 -5.27
N LYS A 42 -12.41 -7.90 -4.06
CA LYS A 42 -12.10 -7.11 -2.86
C LYS A 42 -10.72 -7.47 -2.34
N ILE A 43 -10.02 -6.50 -1.76
CA ILE A 43 -8.86 -6.73 -0.90
C ILE A 43 -9.38 -6.79 0.53
N ILE A 44 -9.33 -7.96 1.16
CA ILE A 44 -9.78 -8.18 2.55
C ILE A 44 -8.54 -8.27 3.43
N VAL A 45 -8.52 -7.52 4.52
CA VAL A 45 -7.37 -7.42 5.44
C VAL A 45 -7.81 -7.60 6.89
N GLY A 46 -6.87 -7.94 7.77
CA GLY A 46 -7.15 -8.17 9.19
C GLY A 46 -7.56 -6.88 9.90
N THR A 47 -8.36 -6.99 10.96
CA THR A 47 -8.92 -5.83 11.68
C THR A 47 -7.99 -5.28 12.76
N SER A 48 -7.12 -6.10 13.35
CA SER A 48 -6.28 -5.67 14.49
C SER A 48 -5.18 -4.70 14.08
N ASN A 49 -4.49 -5.00 12.97
CA ASN A 49 -3.36 -4.19 12.48
C ASN A 49 -3.70 -3.47 11.16
N GLY A 50 -4.81 -3.82 10.51
CA GLY A 50 -5.23 -3.23 9.25
C GLY A 50 -4.31 -3.57 8.07
N LEU A 51 -4.38 -2.72 7.05
CA LEU A 51 -3.48 -2.70 5.90
C LEU A 51 -2.74 -1.37 5.89
N THR A 52 -1.42 -1.44 5.93
CA THR A 52 -0.58 -0.28 5.68
C THR A 52 0.02 -0.42 4.29
N ILE A 53 -0.39 0.45 3.37
CA ILE A 53 0.27 0.62 2.06
C ILE A 53 1.31 1.71 2.24
N ALA A 54 2.37 1.40 2.99
CA ALA A 54 3.47 2.31 3.24
C ALA A 54 4.79 1.63 2.96
N THR A 55 5.69 2.35 2.33
CA THR A 55 7.10 2.40 2.72
C THR A 55 7.62 3.80 2.31
N GLU A 56 8.72 4.27 2.88
CA GLU A 56 9.36 5.62 2.83
C GLU A 56 8.63 6.82 2.15
N THR A 57 8.90 8.05 2.62
CA THR A 57 8.35 9.29 2.02
C THR A 57 8.62 9.47 0.52
N THR A 58 9.51 8.66 -0.05
CA THR A 58 9.84 8.63 -1.48
C THR A 58 8.98 7.66 -2.31
N GLN A 59 8.28 6.73 -1.68
CA GLN A 59 7.38 5.83 -2.41
C GLN A 59 6.11 6.55 -2.83
N LYS A 60 5.62 6.17 -4.00
CA LYS A 60 4.55 6.89 -4.68
C LYS A 60 3.33 6.02 -4.85
N LEU A 61 2.16 6.59 -4.57
CA LEU A 61 0.86 5.98 -4.82
C LEU A 61 0.14 6.80 -5.90
N GLY A 62 -0.44 6.11 -6.88
CA GLY A 62 -1.30 6.71 -7.90
C GLY A 62 -2.73 6.19 -7.77
N LEU A 63 -3.71 7.08 -7.86
CA LEU A 63 -5.14 6.74 -7.82
C LEU A 63 -5.80 7.23 -9.12
N TYR A 64 -6.77 6.49 -9.66
CA TYR A 64 -7.56 6.90 -10.83
C TYR A 64 -6.71 7.32 -12.06
N ASN A 65 -5.66 6.54 -12.37
CA ASN A 65 -4.77 6.79 -13.51
C ASN A 65 -4.00 8.13 -13.45
N THR A 66 -3.86 8.72 -12.26
CA THR A 66 -2.99 9.87 -12.03
C THR A 66 -1.53 9.45 -11.91
N THR A 67 -0.61 10.34 -12.26
CA THR A 67 0.84 10.14 -12.02
C THR A 67 1.05 9.86 -10.55
N PRO A 68 1.68 8.73 -10.17
CA PRO A 68 1.96 8.44 -8.78
C PRO A 68 2.78 9.56 -8.13
N THR A 69 2.35 10.01 -6.96
CA THR A 69 3.06 11.03 -6.17
C THR A 69 3.42 10.49 -4.79
N ALA A 70 4.46 11.06 -4.20
CA ALA A 70 4.74 10.87 -2.78
C ALA A 70 3.64 11.51 -1.93
N GLN A 71 3.64 11.20 -0.63
CA GLN A 71 2.75 11.84 0.34
C GLN A 71 2.90 13.37 0.28
N GLN A 72 1.75 14.04 0.31
CA GLN A 72 1.65 15.49 0.25
C GLN A 72 2.01 16.07 1.61
N SER A 73 2.60 17.27 1.63
CA SER A 73 2.86 17.98 2.88
C SER A 73 1.58 18.26 3.65
N HIS A 74 1.72 18.50 4.95
CA HIS A 74 0.64 18.97 5.81
C HIS A 74 -0.02 20.23 5.21
N ILE A 75 -1.35 20.27 5.26
CA ILE A 75 -2.15 21.43 4.84
C ILE A 75 -2.57 22.15 6.11
N ALA A 76 -2.07 23.37 6.29
CA ALA A 76 -2.39 24.19 7.46
C ALA A 76 -3.88 24.56 7.51
N ASP A 77 -4.41 24.65 8.74
CA ASP A 77 -5.77 25.11 8.98
C ASP A 77 -6.02 26.50 8.35
N PRO A 78 -7.19 26.71 7.72
CA PRO A 78 -7.56 28.02 7.20
C PRO A 78 -7.64 29.06 8.32
N ALA A 79 -7.04 30.22 8.11
CA ALA A 79 -7.21 31.37 8.98
C ALA A 79 -8.60 32.00 8.78
N GLY A 80 -9.28 32.35 9.87
CA GLY A 80 -10.54 33.09 9.85
C GLY A 80 -10.38 34.58 9.65
N GLN A 81 -11.48 35.27 9.32
CA GLN A 81 -11.57 36.73 9.35
C GLN A 81 -12.23 37.20 10.66
N ALA A 82 -12.06 38.48 11.00
CA ALA A 82 -12.42 39.06 12.31
C ALA A 82 -13.91 38.95 12.72
N THR A 83 -14.83 38.60 11.81
CA THR A 83 -16.28 38.55 12.08
C THR A 83 -16.86 37.14 12.13
N ASP A 84 -16.04 36.08 12.19
CA ASP A 84 -16.44 34.66 12.38
C ASP A 84 -17.59 34.14 11.50
N LEU A 85 -17.89 34.83 10.39
CA LEU A 85 -18.96 34.47 9.46
C LEU A 85 -18.72 33.09 8.81
N ASP A 86 -17.48 32.64 8.79
CA ASP A 86 -17.00 31.37 8.23
C ASP A 86 -16.62 30.34 9.31
N ALA A 87 -16.92 30.58 10.59
CA ALA A 87 -16.48 29.72 11.69
C ALA A 87 -16.91 28.26 11.51
N GLU A 88 -18.17 28.00 11.15
CA GLU A 88 -18.68 26.65 10.91
C GLU A 88 -17.98 25.99 9.72
N ALA A 89 -17.67 26.76 8.67
CA ALA A 89 -16.97 26.25 7.51
C ALA A 89 -15.52 25.84 7.86
N ARG A 90 -14.82 26.63 8.67
CA ARG A 90 -13.48 26.26 9.16
C ARG A 90 -13.52 24.98 9.99
N THR A 91 -14.49 24.85 10.90
CA THR A 91 -14.65 23.60 11.67
C THR A 91 -14.86 22.38 10.76
N ALA A 92 -15.69 22.50 9.73
CA ALA A 92 -15.90 21.43 8.75
C ALA A 92 -14.63 21.12 7.94
N ILE A 93 -13.91 22.15 7.47
CA ILE A 93 -12.66 22.00 6.73
C ILE A 93 -11.60 21.30 7.60
N ASN A 94 -11.39 21.74 8.83
CA ASN A 94 -10.42 21.13 9.74
C ASN A 94 -10.76 19.65 9.99
N SER A 95 -12.04 19.31 10.10
CA SER A 95 -12.47 17.91 10.22
C SER A 95 -12.10 17.07 8.99
N ILE A 96 -12.18 17.66 7.79
CA ILE A 96 -11.75 17.00 6.55
C ILE A 96 -10.22 16.88 6.50
N LEU A 97 -9.47 17.93 6.88
CA LEU A 97 -8.01 17.89 6.94
C LEU A 97 -7.53 16.77 7.87
N VAL A 98 -8.11 16.66 9.07
CA VAL A 98 -7.83 15.56 10.01
C VAL A 98 -8.16 14.19 9.41
N ALA A 99 -9.25 14.06 8.65
CA ALA A 99 -9.57 12.81 7.97
C ALA A 99 -8.53 12.46 6.89
N LEU A 100 -8.02 13.45 6.15
CA LEU A 100 -6.98 13.25 5.14
C LEU A 100 -5.64 12.84 5.75
N GLU A 101 -5.27 13.44 6.90
CA GLU A 101 -4.09 13.06 7.69
C GLU A 101 -4.23 11.63 8.24
N THR A 102 -5.41 11.30 8.77
CA THR A 102 -5.71 9.96 9.32
C THR A 102 -5.64 8.88 8.24
N LEU A 103 -6.08 9.20 7.01
CA LEU A 103 -5.93 8.31 5.85
C LEU A 103 -4.50 8.28 5.29
N GLY A 104 -3.62 9.18 5.71
CA GLY A 104 -2.23 9.29 5.27
C GLY A 104 -2.05 9.97 3.91
N ILE A 105 -3.06 10.66 3.37
CA ILE A 105 -2.98 11.37 2.08
C ILE A 105 -2.05 12.59 2.21
N THR A 106 -2.13 13.31 3.32
CA THR A 106 -1.21 14.40 3.70
C THR A 106 -0.42 14.02 4.93
N ALA A 107 0.77 14.61 5.11
CA ALA A 107 1.53 14.49 6.34
C ALA A 107 0.75 15.10 7.52
N SER A 108 0.93 14.53 8.71
CA SER A 108 0.42 15.10 9.96
C SER A 108 1.17 16.39 10.31
N SER A 109 0.47 17.32 10.96
CA SER A 109 1.06 18.53 11.56
C SER A 109 2.07 18.24 12.66
#